data_AF-A0A354BGB1-F1
#
_entry.id   AF-A0A354BGB1-F1
#
_cell.length_a   1.000
_cell.length_b   1.000
_cell.length_c   1.000
_cell.angle_alpha   90.00
_cell.angle_beta   90.00
_cell.angle_gamma   90.00
#
_symmetry.space_group_name_H-M   'P 1'
#
loop_
_entity.id
_entity.type
_entity.pdbx_description
1 polymer ?
#
loop_
_entity_poly.entity_id
_entity_poly.type
_entity_poly.pdbx_seq_one_letter_code
_entity_poly.pdbx_strand_id
1 'polypeptide(L)'
;MTIDLEEQSMGSRRLMEQSPPSDARADSRPLSPGHNPTVRHFRQIVLWPLQLMPVQHDAPVQKHCDYIQAQGPNSLWREIEDEFTGDPAQFQERHYSEFITFLPSVQRFLYGEGTGRGTGVNQESPIRVFRRNDVAQVRMTYPDPGVAPVIFNVAHIDLYFFYDIDLVILAMEIFADDLPLDCVKDTMLRFARGYPTYWEAEGQGGHCLKKTEWLGKDGTVLASSDYEDKSKYLSFVCRYRAPCIASHWEFLLEPLVLHHSAKGGLIRYRQIESHLLPFMAYLTLDNPAALTRADFIR
;
A
#
# COMPACT_ATOMS: atom_id res chain seq x y z
N MET A 1 -42.39 42.32 -60.42
CA MET A 1 -42.55 41.76 -61.77
C MET A 1 -41.59 40.58 -61.84
N THR A 2 -42.18 39.40 -62.07
CA THR A 2 -41.66 38.01 -62.20
C THR A 2 -40.25 37.96 -62.82
N ILE A 3 -39.35 37.01 -62.54
CA ILE A 3 -39.44 35.58 -62.89
C ILE A 3 -38.58 34.69 -61.95
N ASP A 4 -39.15 33.56 -61.53
CA ASP A 4 -38.54 32.43 -60.83
C ASP A 4 -37.51 31.68 -61.69
N LEU A 5 -36.43 31.20 -61.07
CA LEU A 5 -35.49 30.21 -61.64
C LEU A 5 -35.09 29.20 -60.55
N GLU A 6 -35.27 27.93 -60.91
CA GLU A 6 -35.20 26.71 -60.09
C GLU A 6 -33.83 26.45 -59.43
N GLU A 7 -33.86 25.93 -58.20
CA GLU A 7 -32.72 25.42 -57.46
C GLU A 7 -32.12 24.16 -58.10
N GLN A 8 -30.84 24.20 -58.46
CA GLN A 8 -30.01 23.02 -58.71
C GLN A 8 -29.03 22.81 -57.55
N SER A 9 -29.30 21.79 -56.73
CA SER A 9 -28.34 21.19 -55.81
C SER A 9 -27.49 20.15 -56.56
N MET A 10 -26.23 20.47 -56.84
CA MET A 10 -25.28 19.48 -57.36
C MET A 10 -24.71 18.65 -56.19
N GLY A 11 -25.09 17.37 -56.18
CA GLY A 11 -24.60 16.37 -55.26
C GLY A 11 -23.09 16.15 -55.36
N SER A 12 -22.43 16.15 -54.21
CA SER A 12 -21.02 15.84 -54.04
C SER A 12 -20.76 14.36 -54.30
N ARG A 13 -19.90 14.05 -55.28
CA ARG A 13 -19.38 12.69 -55.54
C ARG A 13 -18.54 12.23 -54.34
N ARG A 14 -19.05 11.25 -53.59
CA ARG A 14 -18.27 10.51 -52.59
C ARG A 14 -17.07 9.81 -53.25
N LEU A 15 -15.87 10.09 -52.75
CA LEU A 15 -14.72 9.22 -52.96
C LEU A 15 -15.02 7.83 -52.36
N MET A 16 -14.81 6.79 -53.16
CA MET A 16 -14.75 5.40 -52.72
C MET A 16 -13.52 5.22 -51.81
N GLU A 17 -13.77 5.02 -50.53
CA GLU A 17 -12.78 4.51 -49.59
C GLU A 17 -12.87 2.98 -49.62
N GLN A 18 -11.82 2.34 -50.13
CA GLN A 18 -11.71 0.90 -50.26
C GLN A 18 -11.58 0.28 -48.86
N SER A 19 -12.51 -0.62 -48.51
CA SER A 19 -12.44 -1.41 -47.28
C SER A 19 -11.29 -2.43 -47.36
N PRO A 20 -10.49 -2.62 -46.30
CA PRO A 20 -9.51 -3.71 -46.25
C PRO A 20 -10.20 -5.06 -46.04
N PRO A 21 -9.53 -6.19 -46.39
CA PRO A 21 -10.20 -7.47 -46.60
C PRO A 21 -10.68 -8.09 -45.28
N SER A 22 -11.91 -8.61 -45.37
CA SER A 22 -12.49 -9.62 -44.51
C SER A 22 -11.73 -10.94 -44.69
N ASP A 23 -10.94 -11.35 -43.71
CA ASP A 23 -10.92 -12.73 -43.18
C ASP A 23 -9.80 -12.90 -42.14
N ALA A 24 -10.19 -12.87 -40.87
CA ALA A 24 -9.57 -13.66 -39.84
C ALA A 24 -10.69 -14.00 -38.86
N ARG A 25 -11.38 -15.12 -39.12
CA ARG A 25 -12.23 -15.76 -38.12
C ARG A 25 -11.36 -16.04 -36.91
N ALA A 26 -11.44 -15.17 -35.91
CA ALA A 26 -10.97 -15.51 -34.58
C ALA A 26 -11.81 -16.72 -34.16
N ASP A 27 -11.14 -17.87 -34.01
CA ASP A 27 -11.70 -19.02 -33.33
C ASP A 27 -12.14 -18.54 -31.94
N SER A 28 -13.42 -18.19 -31.82
CA SER A 28 -14.11 -18.07 -30.55
C SER A 28 -14.33 -19.48 -30.01
N ARG A 29 -13.22 -20.12 -29.65
CA ARG A 29 -13.26 -21.25 -28.73
C ARG A 29 -13.96 -20.75 -27.47
N PRO A 30 -15.01 -21.42 -26.99
CA PRO A 30 -15.61 -21.07 -25.71
C PRO A 30 -14.48 -21.08 -24.66
N LEU A 31 -14.37 -19.99 -23.89
CA LEU A 31 -13.46 -19.89 -22.75
C LEU A 31 -13.62 -21.15 -21.90
N SER A 32 -12.57 -21.96 -21.81
CA SER A 32 -12.58 -23.14 -20.96
C SER A 32 -13.00 -22.71 -19.54
N PRO A 33 -13.97 -23.38 -18.91
CA PRO A 33 -14.31 -23.10 -17.53
C PRO A 33 -13.09 -23.45 -16.65
N GLY A 34 -12.66 -22.51 -15.80
CA GLY A 34 -11.88 -22.82 -14.59
C GLY A 34 -10.36 -22.84 -14.67
N HIS A 35 -9.69 -21.95 -15.41
CA HIS A 35 -8.24 -21.75 -15.20
C HIS A 35 -8.00 -20.75 -14.08
N ASN A 36 -7.98 -21.23 -12.84
CA ASN A 36 -7.56 -20.45 -11.66
C ASN A 36 -6.26 -21.06 -11.13
N PRO A 37 -5.09 -20.67 -11.69
CA PRO A 37 -3.82 -21.30 -11.35
C PRO A 37 -3.47 -21.03 -9.89
N THR A 38 -2.74 -21.97 -9.29
CA THR A 38 -2.20 -21.82 -7.94
C THR A 38 -0.97 -20.92 -7.98
N VAL A 39 -1.00 -19.85 -7.20
CA VAL A 39 0.15 -19.01 -6.88
C VAL A 39 0.90 -19.68 -5.74
N ARG A 40 2.09 -20.19 -6.03
CA ARG A 40 2.92 -20.96 -5.07
C ARG A 40 3.39 -20.12 -3.91
N HIS A 41 3.74 -18.88 -4.17
CA HIS A 41 4.14 -17.90 -3.18
C HIS A 41 3.61 -16.54 -3.59
N PHE A 42 2.97 -15.86 -2.66
CA PHE A 42 2.48 -14.50 -2.81
C PHE A 42 3.06 -13.62 -1.72
N ARG A 43 3.54 -12.44 -2.11
CA ARG A 43 3.88 -11.35 -1.19
C ARG A 43 3.19 -10.07 -1.64
N GLN A 44 2.73 -9.27 -0.69
CA GLN A 44 2.25 -7.92 -0.94
C GLN A 44 2.91 -6.96 0.04
N ILE A 45 3.58 -5.95 -0.51
CA ILE A 45 4.28 -4.90 0.23
C ILE A 45 3.49 -3.61 0.05
N VAL A 46 2.85 -3.12 1.11
CA VAL A 46 2.20 -1.80 1.13
C VAL A 46 3.25 -0.77 1.53
N LEU A 47 3.28 0.36 0.81
CA LEU A 47 4.11 1.53 1.10
C LEU A 47 3.19 2.74 1.25
N TRP A 48 2.90 3.12 2.48
CA TRP A 48 1.93 4.18 2.76
C TRP A 48 2.61 5.45 3.28
N PRO A 49 2.80 6.47 2.42
CA PRO A 49 3.33 7.75 2.84
C PRO A 49 2.28 8.57 3.60
N LEU A 50 2.68 9.11 4.74
CA LEU A 50 1.86 9.93 5.62
C LEU A 50 2.62 11.22 5.96
N GLN A 51 1.90 12.34 5.94
CA GLN A 51 2.46 13.62 6.36
C GLN A 51 2.38 13.71 7.87
N LEU A 52 3.51 13.98 8.52
CA LEU A 52 3.57 14.28 9.94
C LEU A 52 3.21 15.76 10.18
N MET A 53 2.49 16.01 11.25
CA MET A 53 2.10 17.37 11.64
C MET A 53 3.11 17.90 12.65
N PRO A 54 3.48 19.20 12.58
CA PRO A 54 4.44 19.79 13.50
C PRO A 54 4.05 19.57 14.96
N VAL A 55 5.01 19.10 15.77
CA VAL A 55 4.86 18.98 17.22
C VAL A 55 5.24 20.30 17.88
N GLN A 56 6.34 20.92 17.43
CA GLN A 56 6.81 22.22 17.89
C GLN A 56 6.73 23.22 16.74
N HIS A 57 5.79 24.16 16.81
CA HIS A 57 5.47 25.05 15.69
C HIS A 57 6.64 25.98 15.28
N ASP A 58 7.52 26.31 16.23
CA ASP A 58 8.64 27.24 16.01
C ASP A 58 9.97 26.52 15.75
N ALA A 59 10.00 25.18 15.79
CA ALA A 59 11.22 24.42 15.54
C ALA A 59 11.46 24.29 14.03
N PRO A 60 12.68 24.61 13.53
CA PRO A 60 12.98 24.49 12.10
C PRO A 60 12.98 23.03 11.63
N VAL A 61 13.33 22.09 12.52
CA VAL A 61 13.36 20.65 12.25
C VAL A 61 12.53 19.93 13.32
N GLN A 62 11.57 19.11 12.90
CA GLN A 62 10.79 18.29 13.81
C GLN A 62 11.52 16.98 14.14
N LYS A 63 11.55 16.63 15.42
CA LYS A 63 12.21 15.42 15.93
C LYS A 63 11.21 14.31 16.22
N HIS A 64 10.38 13.95 15.23
CA HIS A 64 9.28 13.00 15.42
C HIS A 64 9.74 11.64 15.94
N CYS A 65 10.79 11.07 15.34
CA CYS A 65 11.34 9.77 15.72
C CYS A 65 11.93 9.74 17.14
N ASP A 66 12.45 10.86 17.65
CA ASP A 66 12.97 10.95 19.01
C ASP A 66 11.84 10.77 20.06
N TYR A 67 10.62 11.23 19.76
CA TYR A 67 9.47 11.01 20.63
C TYR A 67 9.03 9.54 20.66
N ILE A 68 9.25 8.79 19.58
CA ILE A 68 9.02 7.33 19.54
C ILE A 68 10.07 6.63 20.38
N GLN A 69 11.35 6.96 20.17
CA GLN A 69 12.46 6.38 20.92
C GLN A 69 12.37 6.66 22.42
N ALA A 70 11.89 7.84 22.81
CA ALA A 70 11.72 8.25 24.21
C ALA A 70 10.69 7.39 24.98
N GLN A 71 9.81 6.64 24.31
CA GLN A 71 8.89 5.70 24.98
C GLN A 71 9.62 4.48 25.56
N GLY A 72 10.88 4.27 25.19
CA GLY A 72 11.75 3.25 25.77
C GLY A 72 11.28 1.83 25.49
N PRO A 73 11.56 0.86 26.39
CA PRO A 73 11.31 -0.56 26.16
C PRO A 73 9.85 -0.95 25.92
N ASN A 74 8.91 -0.10 26.32
CA ASN A 74 7.47 -0.32 26.15
C ASN A 74 6.93 0.20 24.81
N SER A 75 7.79 0.78 23.96
CA SER A 75 7.40 1.22 22.62
C SER A 75 7.00 0.03 21.74
N LEU A 76 5.89 0.18 21.01
CA LEU A 76 5.49 -0.74 19.95
C LEU A 76 6.50 -0.75 18.79
N TRP A 77 7.23 0.36 18.64
CA TRP A 77 8.20 0.63 17.59
C TRP A 77 9.62 0.59 18.15
N ARG A 78 10.43 -0.33 17.63
CA ARG A 78 11.85 -0.44 18.00
C ARG A 78 12.70 -0.04 16.82
N GLU A 79 13.64 0.87 17.05
CA GLU A 79 14.60 1.24 16.02
C GLU A 79 15.39 0.02 15.56
N ILE A 80 15.53 -0.13 14.24
CA ILE A 80 16.42 -1.10 13.63
C ILE A 80 17.76 -0.40 13.41
N GLU A 81 18.84 -1.01 13.89
CA GLU A 81 20.18 -0.57 13.55
C GLU A 81 20.45 -0.88 12.07
N ASP A 82 20.99 0.11 11.35
CA ASP A 82 21.40 -0.04 9.95
C ASP A 82 22.46 -1.16 9.81
N GLU A 83 22.49 -1.83 8.65
CA GLU A 83 23.52 -2.79 8.26
C GLU A 83 24.94 -2.21 8.28
N PHE A 84 25.09 -0.88 8.19
CA PHE A 84 26.36 -0.16 8.32
C PHE A 84 26.75 0.09 9.79
N THR A 85 26.85 -0.98 10.59
CA THR A 85 27.14 -0.92 12.04
C THR A 85 28.55 -0.42 12.38
N GLY A 86 29.43 -0.31 11.38
CA GLY A 86 30.85 -0.02 11.55
C GLY A 86 31.71 -1.21 11.98
N ASP A 87 31.11 -2.39 12.20
CA ASP A 87 31.82 -3.66 12.42
C ASP A 87 31.94 -4.44 11.09
N PRO A 88 33.14 -4.55 10.48
CA PRO A 88 33.32 -5.29 9.23
C PRO A 88 32.95 -6.76 9.33
N ALA A 89 32.96 -7.37 10.53
CA ALA A 89 32.59 -8.77 10.70
C ALA A 89 31.08 -9.02 10.53
N GLN A 90 30.26 -7.96 10.66
CA GLN A 90 28.80 -8.01 10.48
C GLN A 90 28.38 -7.59 9.07
N PHE A 91 29.31 -7.05 8.27
CA PHE A 91 29.02 -6.53 6.94
C PHE A 91 29.11 -7.64 5.88
N GLN A 92 28.01 -7.90 5.18
CA GLN A 92 27.90 -9.00 4.22
C GLN A 92 28.15 -8.52 2.78
N GLU A 93 28.65 -9.41 1.92
CA GLU A 93 28.92 -9.12 0.50
C GLU A 93 27.71 -8.55 -0.24
N ARG A 94 26.50 -9.03 0.07
CA ARG A 94 25.25 -8.51 -0.51
C ARG A 94 25.06 -7.00 -0.23
N HIS A 95 25.42 -6.52 0.97
CA HIS A 95 25.30 -5.11 1.35
C HIS A 95 26.32 -4.26 0.58
N TYR A 96 27.51 -4.81 0.33
CA TYR A 96 28.49 -4.16 -0.54
C TYR A 96 27.97 -4.02 -1.97
N SER A 97 27.45 -5.11 -2.57
CA SER A 97 26.89 -5.10 -3.93
C SER A 97 25.75 -4.10 -4.07
N GLU A 98 24.86 -4.05 -3.09
CA GLU A 98 23.77 -3.08 -3.03
C GLU A 98 24.29 -1.64 -2.98
N PHE A 99 25.24 -1.35 -2.07
CA PHE A 99 25.83 -0.03 -1.92
C PHE A 99 26.43 0.50 -3.22
N ILE A 100 27.30 -0.28 -3.87
CA ILE A 100 28.01 0.17 -5.09
C ILE A 100 27.11 0.29 -6.33
N THR A 101 25.90 -0.30 -6.29
CA THR A 101 24.95 -0.22 -7.40
C THR A 101 24.31 1.17 -7.50
N PHE A 102 24.21 1.89 -6.38
CA PHE A 102 23.61 3.21 -6.32
C PHE A 102 24.59 4.33 -6.68
N LEU A 103 24.06 5.40 -7.28
CA LEU A 103 24.83 6.63 -7.49
C LEU A 103 25.23 7.24 -6.13
N PRO A 104 26.35 8.00 -6.04
CA PRO A 104 26.81 8.57 -4.78
C PRO A 104 25.77 9.40 -4.01
N SER A 105 24.89 10.12 -4.71
CA SER A 105 23.82 10.89 -4.06
C SER A 105 22.76 9.99 -3.40
N VAL A 106 22.44 8.86 -4.03
CA VAL A 106 21.49 7.87 -3.52
C VAL A 106 22.11 7.09 -2.36
N GLN A 107 23.40 6.77 -2.44
CA GLN A 107 24.14 6.13 -1.33
C GLN A 107 24.06 6.98 -0.06
N ARG A 108 24.37 8.28 -0.14
CA ARG A 108 24.31 9.20 1.01
C ARG A 108 22.90 9.36 1.56
N PHE A 109 21.90 9.31 0.69
CA PHE A 109 20.50 9.37 1.11
C PHE A 109 20.03 8.07 1.79
N LEU A 110 20.44 6.90 1.32
CA LEU A 110 19.99 5.63 1.90
C LEU A 110 20.78 5.23 3.15
N TYR A 111 22.10 5.48 3.15
CA TYR A 111 23.03 4.94 4.14
C TYR A 111 23.74 6.03 4.95
N GLY A 112 23.46 7.31 4.68
CA GLY A 112 24.12 8.43 5.34
C GLY A 112 25.57 8.66 4.90
N GLU A 113 26.28 9.48 5.69
CA GLU A 113 27.72 9.67 5.58
C GLU A 113 28.40 8.98 6.77
N GLY A 114 29.55 8.33 6.53
CA GLY A 114 30.34 7.68 7.59
C GLY A 114 31.59 8.51 7.89
N THR A 115 31.75 9.00 9.12
CA THR A 115 32.92 9.81 9.52
C THR A 115 34.17 8.98 9.89
N GLY A 116 34.09 7.64 9.86
CA GLY A 116 35.21 6.76 10.19
C GLY A 116 35.68 6.82 11.66
N ARG A 117 34.93 7.49 12.55
CA ARG A 117 35.20 7.56 13.99
C ARG A 117 34.12 6.76 14.73
N GLY A 118 34.53 5.78 15.53
CA GLY A 118 33.68 4.71 16.05
C GLY A 118 32.47 5.10 16.94
N THR A 119 31.63 4.06 17.13
CA THR A 119 30.53 3.85 18.10
C THR A 119 29.42 4.89 18.26
N GLY A 120 29.37 5.96 17.45
CA GLY A 120 28.20 6.85 17.35
C GLY A 120 27.38 6.56 16.08
N VAL A 121 26.84 5.35 15.95
CA VAL A 121 26.53 4.71 14.65
C VAL A 121 25.31 5.27 13.90
N ASN A 122 24.41 6.03 14.52
CA ASN A 122 23.14 6.46 13.87
C ASN A 122 22.95 7.97 13.70
N GLN A 123 23.97 8.81 13.91
CA GLN A 123 23.77 10.27 13.89
C GLN A 123 23.73 10.90 12.50
N GLU A 124 24.04 10.16 11.43
CA GLU A 124 24.21 10.73 10.08
C GLU A 124 23.37 10.07 8.97
N SER A 125 22.62 8.99 9.26
CA SER A 125 21.68 8.45 8.27
C SER A 125 20.43 9.35 8.22
N PRO A 126 20.05 9.87 7.05
CA PRO A 126 18.85 10.68 6.91
C PRO A 126 17.58 9.83 6.95
N ILE A 127 17.69 8.50 7.07
CA ILE A 127 16.56 7.58 7.23
C ILE A 127 16.72 6.81 8.53
N ARG A 128 15.68 6.82 9.37
CA ARG A 128 15.60 5.97 10.57
C ARG A 128 14.41 5.04 10.46
N VAL A 129 14.66 3.75 10.65
CA VAL A 129 13.66 2.69 10.49
C VAL A 129 13.26 2.16 11.87
N PHE A 130 11.96 2.05 12.10
CA PHE A 130 11.42 1.46 13.32
C PHE A 130 10.53 0.29 12.99
N ARG A 131 10.76 -0.87 13.61
CA ARG A 131 9.97 -2.09 13.41
C ARG A 131 8.99 -2.34 14.53
N ARG A 132 7.81 -2.78 14.13
CA ARG A 132 6.77 -3.31 15.01
C ARG A 132 6.72 -4.85 14.94
N ASN A 133 6.65 -5.51 16.09
CA ASN A 133 6.87 -6.97 16.21
C ASN A 133 5.75 -7.74 16.95
N ASP A 134 4.74 -7.05 17.45
CA ASP A 134 3.57 -7.65 18.14
C ASP A 134 2.59 -8.31 17.16
N VAL A 135 2.57 -7.87 15.90
CA VAL A 135 1.71 -8.42 14.84
C VAL A 135 2.41 -9.56 14.11
N ALA A 136 1.79 -10.73 14.06
CA ALA A 136 2.33 -11.93 13.42
C ALA A 136 1.62 -12.30 12.12
N GLN A 137 0.30 -12.10 12.05
CA GLN A 137 -0.52 -12.51 10.92
C GLN A 137 -1.67 -11.54 10.67
N VAL A 138 -2.28 -11.62 9.50
CA VAL A 138 -3.53 -10.95 9.17
C VAL A 138 -4.55 -11.96 8.66
N ARG A 139 -5.75 -11.92 9.24
CA ARG A 139 -6.89 -12.70 8.77
C ARG A 139 -7.80 -11.80 7.94
N MET A 140 -8.09 -12.23 6.72
CA MET A 140 -8.90 -11.51 5.75
C MET A 140 -10.19 -12.27 5.47
N THR A 141 -11.32 -11.61 5.64
CA THR A 141 -12.64 -12.12 5.27
C THR A 141 -13.13 -11.36 4.05
N TYR A 142 -13.42 -12.08 2.97
CA TYR A 142 -13.85 -11.52 1.70
C TYR A 142 -15.38 -11.28 1.71
N PRO A 143 -15.90 -10.41 0.81
CA PRO A 143 -17.34 -10.13 0.75
C PRO A 143 -18.19 -11.36 0.41
N ASP A 144 -17.67 -12.27 -0.42
CA ASP A 144 -18.37 -13.52 -0.75
C ASP A 144 -18.49 -14.42 0.50
N PRO A 145 -19.70 -14.69 1.01
CA PRO A 145 -19.90 -15.51 2.19
C PRO A 145 -19.51 -16.99 1.98
N GLY A 146 -19.37 -17.44 0.74
CA GLY A 146 -18.90 -18.79 0.41
C GLY A 146 -17.39 -18.97 0.54
N VAL A 147 -16.62 -17.87 0.69
CA VAL A 147 -15.16 -17.90 0.80
C VAL A 147 -14.75 -17.88 2.28
N ALA A 148 -14.01 -18.92 2.69
CA ALA A 148 -13.45 -18.98 4.04
C ALA A 148 -12.40 -17.86 4.23
N PRO A 149 -12.24 -17.31 5.46
CA PRO A 149 -11.19 -16.35 5.72
C PRO A 149 -9.79 -16.90 5.41
N VAL A 150 -8.94 -16.08 4.82
CA VAL A 150 -7.55 -16.43 4.49
C VAL A 150 -6.61 -15.75 5.48
N ILE A 151 -5.58 -16.46 5.91
CA ILE A 151 -4.56 -15.96 6.83
C ILE A 151 -3.27 -15.75 6.05
N PHE A 152 -2.70 -14.55 6.17
CA PHE A 152 -1.38 -14.23 5.65
C PHE A 152 -0.42 -14.00 6.83
N ASN A 153 0.82 -14.44 6.68
CA ASN A 153 1.89 -14.12 7.62
C ASN A 153 2.37 -12.70 7.39
N VAL A 154 2.78 -12.01 8.46
CA VAL A 154 3.44 -10.71 8.38
C VAL A 154 4.96 -10.95 8.36
N ALA A 155 5.63 -10.48 7.31
CA ALA A 155 7.08 -10.55 7.22
C ALA A 155 7.74 -9.41 8.04
N HIS A 156 7.24 -8.19 7.86
CA HIS A 156 7.66 -7.03 8.64
C HIS A 156 6.62 -5.90 8.58
N ILE A 157 6.69 -5.00 9.56
CA ILE A 157 5.96 -3.73 9.62
C ILE A 157 6.93 -2.68 10.13
N ASP A 158 7.25 -1.71 9.27
CA ASP A 158 8.29 -0.73 9.49
C ASP A 158 7.78 0.70 9.26
N LEU A 159 8.25 1.65 10.07
CA LEU A 159 8.13 3.08 9.82
C LEU A 159 9.47 3.65 9.39
N TYR A 160 9.49 4.27 8.22
CA TYR A 160 10.65 5.01 7.71
C TYR A 160 10.44 6.50 8.00
N PHE A 161 11.25 7.04 8.89
CA PHE A 161 11.33 8.47 9.16
C PHE A 161 12.46 9.09 8.36
N PHE A 162 12.22 10.28 7.82
CA PHE A 162 13.19 11.02 7.02
C PHE A 162 13.64 12.26 7.78
N TYR A 163 14.94 12.50 7.83
CA TYR A 163 15.51 13.68 8.46
C TYR A 163 15.07 14.95 7.72
N ASP A 164 14.63 15.96 8.49
CA ASP A 164 14.20 17.27 7.98
C ASP A 164 13.01 17.23 7.00
N ILE A 165 12.32 16.09 6.91
CA ILE A 165 11.12 15.94 6.11
C ILE A 165 10.03 15.42 7.03
N ASP A 166 8.94 16.17 7.15
CA ASP A 166 7.76 15.81 7.94
C ASP A 166 6.91 14.72 7.25
N LEU A 167 7.55 13.60 6.93
CA LEU A 167 6.97 12.45 6.25
C LEU A 167 7.40 11.17 6.97
N VAL A 168 6.46 10.22 7.03
CA VAL A 168 6.74 8.84 7.43
C VAL A 168 6.15 7.91 6.41
N ILE A 169 6.84 6.80 6.10
CA ILE A 169 6.28 5.73 5.28
C ILE A 169 6.04 4.52 6.18
N LEU A 170 4.79 4.07 6.27
CA LEU A 170 4.48 2.73 6.78
C LEU A 170 4.73 1.73 5.66
N ALA A 171 5.78 0.94 5.79
CA ALA A 171 6.04 -0.20 4.93
C ALA A 171 5.60 -1.48 5.64
N MET A 172 4.74 -2.26 5.02
CA MET A 172 4.35 -3.54 5.60
C MET A 172 4.27 -4.64 4.55
N GLU A 173 4.72 -5.83 4.91
CA GLU A 173 4.76 -6.95 4.00
C GLU A 173 4.01 -8.15 4.57
N ILE A 174 3.11 -8.69 3.76
CA ILE A 174 2.40 -9.95 4.05
C ILE A 174 2.73 -11.01 3.02
N PHE A 175 2.65 -12.28 3.40
CA PHE A 175 2.84 -13.39 2.48
C PHE A 175 2.02 -14.63 2.84
N ALA A 176 1.78 -15.45 1.83
CA ALA A 176 1.16 -16.77 1.96
C ALA A 176 1.55 -17.65 0.76
N ASP A 177 1.41 -18.96 0.95
CA ASP A 177 1.74 -19.97 -0.05
C ASP A 177 0.47 -20.64 -0.59
N ASP A 178 0.59 -21.21 -1.80
CA ASP A 178 -0.42 -22.04 -2.44
C ASP A 178 -1.85 -21.45 -2.47
N LEU A 179 -1.98 -20.18 -2.86
CA LEU A 179 -3.27 -19.49 -2.99
C LEU A 179 -3.83 -19.60 -4.42
N PRO A 180 -5.15 -19.69 -4.61
CA PRO A 180 -5.76 -19.51 -5.94
C PRO A 180 -5.50 -18.09 -6.46
N LEU A 181 -5.16 -17.94 -7.74
CA LEU A 181 -4.91 -16.63 -8.38
C LEU A 181 -6.06 -15.65 -8.17
N ASP A 182 -7.32 -16.08 -8.25
CA ASP A 182 -8.47 -15.21 -7.99
C ASP A 182 -8.47 -14.64 -6.56
N CYS A 183 -8.07 -15.44 -5.56
CA CYS A 183 -7.93 -14.98 -4.18
C CYS A 183 -6.81 -13.94 -4.07
N VAL A 184 -5.68 -14.15 -4.76
CA VAL A 184 -4.57 -13.19 -4.79
C VAL A 184 -5.01 -11.87 -5.43
N LYS A 185 -5.71 -11.91 -6.57
CA LYS A 185 -6.25 -10.72 -7.24
C LYS A 185 -7.25 -9.97 -6.36
N ASP A 186 -8.15 -10.68 -5.69
CA ASP A 186 -9.11 -10.05 -4.79
C ASP A 186 -8.41 -9.44 -3.56
N THR A 187 -7.34 -10.06 -3.07
CA THR A 187 -6.49 -9.50 -2.00
C THR A 187 -5.83 -8.21 -2.43
N MET A 188 -5.15 -8.22 -3.59
CA MET A 188 -4.50 -7.04 -4.16
C MET A 188 -5.49 -5.88 -4.38
N LEU A 189 -6.72 -6.19 -4.82
CA LEU A 189 -7.77 -5.21 -5.06
C LEU A 189 -8.32 -4.56 -3.77
N ARG A 190 -8.38 -5.33 -2.67
CA ARG A 190 -9.19 -4.97 -1.49
C ARG A 190 -8.39 -4.61 -0.25
N PHE A 191 -7.24 -5.25 -0.04
CA PHE A 191 -6.52 -5.16 1.23
C PHE A 191 -5.90 -3.78 1.45
N ALA A 192 -5.20 -3.25 0.45
CA ALA A 192 -4.47 -1.98 0.52
C ALA A 192 -5.41 -0.76 0.43
N ARG A 193 -6.40 -0.69 1.32
CA ARG A 193 -7.40 0.39 1.37
C ARG A 193 -7.51 1.01 2.76
N GLY A 194 -7.16 2.29 2.85
CA GLY A 194 -7.24 3.04 4.11
C GLY A 194 -8.67 3.22 4.62
N TYR A 195 -9.65 3.33 3.72
CA TYR A 195 -11.06 3.60 4.03
C TYR A 195 -11.97 3.20 2.84
N PRO A 196 -13.29 2.99 3.06
CA PRO A 196 -14.21 2.61 1.99
C PRO A 196 -14.55 3.83 1.12
N THR A 197 -14.77 3.61 -0.18
CA THR A 197 -15.14 4.69 -1.12
C THR A 197 -16.64 4.92 -1.22
N TYR A 198 -17.43 3.91 -0.90
CA TYR A 198 -18.88 3.94 -0.83
C TYR A 198 -19.37 2.79 0.07
N TRP A 199 -20.69 2.66 0.24
CA TRP A 199 -21.30 1.54 0.95
C TRP A 199 -22.36 0.89 0.07
N GLU A 200 -22.37 -0.44 0.05
CA GLU A 200 -23.43 -1.24 -0.59
C GLU A 200 -24.76 -1.11 0.19
N ALA A 201 -25.85 -1.62 -0.38
CA ALA A 201 -27.18 -1.58 0.24
C ALA A 201 -27.19 -2.27 1.62
N GLU A 202 -26.41 -3.33 1.78
CA GLU A 202 -26.25 -4.10 3.01
C GLU A 202 -25.27 -3.45 4.01
N GLY A 203 -24.74 -2.26 3.69
CA GLY A 203 -23.84 -1.50 4.57
C GLY A 203 -22.38 -1.91 4.51
N GLN A 204 -21.99 -2.83 3.62
CA GLN A 204 -20.59 -3.23 3.42
C GLN A 204 -19.79 -2.11 2.76
N GLY A 205 -18.54 -1.93 3.18
CA GLY A 205 -17.62 -0.98 2.55
C GLY A 205 -17.26 -1.42 1.13
N GLY A 206 -17.57 -0.57 0.15
CA GLY A 206 -17.29 -0.81 -1.26
C GLY A 206 -15.80 -0.98 -1.54
N HIS A 207 -15.46 -1.99 -2.36
CA HIS A 207 -14.09 -2.42 -2.70
C HIS A 207 -13.18 -2.82 -1.52
N CYS A 208 -13.68 -2.82 -0.28
CA CYS A 208 -12.91 -3.29 0.87
C CYS A 208 -13.07 -4.80 1.07
N LEU A 209 -12.25 -5.35 1.95
CA LEU A 209 -12.52 -6.63 2.58
C LEU A 209 -13.76 -6.48 3.48
N LYS A 210 -14.49 -7.58 3.69
CA LYS A 210 -15.60 -7.60 4.64
C LYS A 210 -15.08 -7.39 6.07
N LYS A 211 -13.94 -8.01 6.38
CA LYS A 211 -13.25 -7.83 7.66
C LYS A 211 -11.76 -8.11 7.50
N THR A 212 -10.93 -7.30 8.16
CA THR A 212 -9.49 -7.50 8.31
C THR A 212 -9.16 -7.55 9.79
N GLU A 213 -8.36 -8.51 10.22
CA GLU A 213 -7.97 -8.68 11.62
C GLU A 213 -6.47 -8.90 11.75
N TRP A 214 -5.79 -8.03 12.50
CA TRP A 214 -4.39 -8.23 12.88
C TRP A 214 -4.32 -9.22 14.04
N LEU A 215 -3.45 -10.22 13.92
CA LEU A 215 -3.30 -11.30 14.90
C LEU A 215 -1.92 -11.25 15.54
N GLY A 216 -1.88 -11.46 16.85
CA GLY A 216 -0.64 -11.71 17.60
C GLY A 216 -0.10 -13.12 17.38
N LYS A 217 1.09 -13.40 17.93
CA LYS A 217 1.75 -14.71 17.80
C LYS A 217 0.95 -15.88 18.41
N ASP A 218 0.10 -15.56 19.38
CA ASP A 218 -0.80 -16.49 20.07
C ASP A 218 -2.17 -16.64 19.36
N GLY A 219 -2.36 -15.96 18.22
CA GLY A 219 -3.64 -15.93 17.50
C GLY A 219 -4.65 -14.93 18.07
N THR A 220 -4.29 -14.15 19.09
CA THR A 220 -5.17 -13.12 19.65
C THR A 220 -5.44 -12.03 18.61
N VAL A 221 -6.70 -11.62 18.45
CA VAL A 221 -7.06 -10.48 17.60
C VAL A 221 -6.63 -9.19 18.28
N LEU A 222 -5.65 -8.50 17.71
CA LEU A 222 -5.12 -7.24 18.22
C LEU A 222 -5.97 -6.04 17.79
N ALA A 223 -6.45 -6.06 16.54
CA ALA A 223 -7.36 -5.05 16.01
C ALA A 223 -8.17 -5.59 14.82
N SER A 224 -9.32 -4.96 14.57
CA SER A 224 -10.24 -5.29 13.47
C SER A 224 -10.54 -4.05 12.62
N SER A 225 -10.81 -4.26 11.33
CA SER A 225 -11.40 -3.24 10.47
C SER A 225 -12.84 -2.93 10.88
N ASP A 226 -13.31 -1.76 10.49
CA ASP A 226 -14.63 -1.20 10.79
C ASP A 226 -15.24 -0.52 9.56
N TYR A 227 -14.99 -1.08 8.36
CA TYR A 227 -15.42 -0.52 7.08
C TYR A 227 -16.95 -0.30 6.99
N GLU A 228 -17.72 -1.08 7.75
CA GLU A 228 -19.18 -1.00 7.87
C GLU A 228 -19.68 0.18 8.71
N ASP A 229 -18.83 0.84 9.51
CA ASP A 229 -19.22 2.00 10.33
C ASP A 229 -19.32 3.28 9.49
N LYS A 230 -20.33 3.31 8.62
CA LYS A 230 -20.64 4.44 7.73
C LYS A 230 -20.75 5.77 8.49
N SER A 231 -21.28 5.75 9.72
CA SER A 231 -21.46 6.95 10.54
C SER A 231 -20.13 7.58 10.94
N LYS A 232 -19.15 6.76 11.36
CA LYS A 232 -17.77 7.22 11.65
C LYS A 232 -17.18 7.98 10.46
N TYR A 233 -17.18 7.39 9.27
CA TYR A 233 -16.58 8.01 8.10
C TYR A 233 -17.31 9.28 7.65
N LEU A 234 -18.66 9.25 7.57
CA LEU A 234 -19.43 10.42 7.11
C LEU A 234 -19.32 11.60 8.06
N SER A 235 -19.40 11.35 9.37
CA SER A 235 -19.30 12.42 10.38
C SER A 235 -17.90 13.05 10.40
N PHE A 236 -16.84 12.27 10.20
CA PHE A 236 -15.47 12.75 10.16
C PHE A 236 -15.24 13.67 8.95
N VAL A 237 -15.67 13.24 7.75
CA VAL A 237 -15.58 14.08 6.54
C VAL A 237 -16.40 15.36 6.68
N CYS A 238 -17.63 15.25 7.21
CA CYS A 238 -18.50 16.41 7.44
C CYS A 238 -17.84 17.46 8.35
N ARG A 239 -17.18 17.02 9.42
CA ARG A 239 -16.57 17.90 10.41
C ARG A 239 -15.23 18.49 9.98
N TYR A 240 -14.38 17.67 9.35
CA TYR A 240 -12.97 18.01 9.15
C TYR A 240 -12.57 18.19 7.69
N ARG A 241 -13.46 17.89 6.74
CA ARG A 241 -13.17 17.89 5.29
C ARG A 241 -11.95 17.03 4.93
N ALA A 242 -11.77 15.93 5.66
CA ALA A 242 -10.72 14.96 5.47
C ALA A 242 -11.28 13.54 5.71
N PRO A 243 -10.76 12.49 5.06
CA PRO A 243 -11.15 11.12 5.39
C PRO A 243 -10.49 10.65 6.70
N CYS A 244 -11.22 9.87 7.50
CA CYS A 244 -10.60 9.00 8.51
C CYS A 244 -10.21 7.66 7.89
N ILE A 245 -9.46 6.86 8.64
CA ILE A 245 -9.03 5.52 8.22
C ILE A 245 -9.70 4.44 9.06
N ALA A 246 -9.68 3.21 8.53
CA ALA A 246 -10.20 2.05 9.25
C ALA A 246 -9.37 1.74 10.50
N SER A 247 -10.03 1.25 11.54
CA SER A 247 -9.45 1.09 12.89
C SER A 247 -8.25 0.15 12.92
N HIS A 248 -8.22 -0.92 12.12
CA HIS A 248 -7.03 -1.78 12.01
C HIS A 248 -5.81 -1.06 11.42
N TRP A 249 -5.99 -0.08 10.53
CA TRP A 249 -4.90 0.74 10.01
C TRP A 249 -4.44 1.77 11.05
N GLU A 250 -5.38 2.39 11.79
CA GLU A 250 -5.03 3.24 12.92
C GLU A 250 -4.20 2.49 13.95
N PHE A 251 -4.61 1.26 14.28
CA PHE A 251 -3.89 0.40 15.21
C PHE A 251 -2.43 0.23 14.81
N LEU A 252 -2.14 -0.06 13.53
CA LEU A 252 -0.75 -0.23 13.09
C LEU A 252 0.09 1.02 13.32
N LEU A 253 -0.49 2.22 13.16
CA LEU A 253 0.22 3.50 13.28
C LEU A 253 0.42 3.96 14.73
N GLU A 254 -0.24 3.34 15.71
CA GLU A 254 -0.05 3.69 17.13
C GLU A 254 1.43 3.65 17.51
N PRO A 255 1.97 4.67 18.21
CA PRO A 255 1.26 5.72 18.93
C PRO A 255 1.02 7.01 18.11
N LEU A 256 1.33 7.02 16.80
CA LEU A 256 0.98 8.13 15.93
C LEU A 256 -0.54 8.16 15.79
N VAL A 257 -1.16 9.35 15.83
CA VAL A 257 -2.62 9.48 15.75
C VAL A 257 -3.06 10.34 14.58
N LEU A 258 -4.18 9.98 13.96
CA LEU A 258 -4.74 10.77 12.86
C LEU A 258 -5.05 12.19 13.36
N HIS A 259 -4.64 13.21 12.59
CA HIS A 259 -4.57 14.60 13.04
C HIS A 259 -5.88 15.15 13.63
N HIS A 260 -7.03 14.83 13.03
CA HIS A 260 -8.35 15.29 13.50
C HIS A 260 -9.09 14.28 14.37
N SER A 261 -8.45 13.16 14.75
CA SER A 261 -9.06 12.19 15.66
C SER A 261 -9.16 12.75 17.08
N ALA A 262 -10.10 12.21 17.85
CA ALA A 262 -10.23 12.53 19.28
C ALA A 262 -9.18 11.81 20.15
N LYS A 263 -8.36 10.92 19.56
CA LYS A 263 -7.32 10.19 20.30
C LYS A 263 -6.24 11.15 20.77
N GLY A 264 -5.80 10.97 22.02
CA GLY A 264 -4.62 11.63 22.55
C GLY A 264 -3.36 11.04 21.90
N GLY A 265 -2.48 11.89 21.41
CA GLY A 265 -1.21 11.49 20.80
C GLY A 265 -0.41 12.72 20.40
N LEU A 266 0.89 12.70 20.68
CA LEU A 266 1.79 13.83 20.40
C LEU A 266 2.06 13.93 18.90
N ILE A 267 2.48 12.83 18.29
CA ILE A 267 2.77 12.76 16.86
C ILE A 267 1.46 12.56 16.11
N ARG A 268 1.14 13.51 15.24
CA ARG A 268 -0.08 13.50 14.44
C ARG A 268 0.24 13.32 12.97
N TYR A 269 -0.62 12.62 12.24
CA TYR A 269 -0.44 12.42 10.79
C TYR A 269 -1.68 12.77 9.97
N ARG A 270 -1.45 13.03 8.68
CA ARG A 270 -2.46 13.14 7.63
C ARG A 270 -2.10 12.22 6.47
N GLN A 271 -3.12 11.78 5.75
CA GLN A 271 -2.92 11.05 4.50
C GLN A 271 -2.47 12.02 3.41
N ILE A 272 -1.46 11.62 2.63
CA ILE A 272 -1.04 12.32 1.42
C ILE A 272 -1.80 11.77 0.20
N GLU A 273 -2.02 10.46 0.20
CA GLU A 273 -2.64 9.74 -0.90
C GLU A 273 -4.15 9.52 -0.74
N SER A 274 -4.76 8.99 -1.80
CA SER A 274 -6.17 8.61 -1.83
C SER A 274 -6.41 7.32 -1.04
N HIS A 275 -7.61 6.77 -1.21
CA HIS A 275 -8.10 5.56 -0.56
C HIS A 275 -7.31 4.28 -0.86
N LEU A 276 -6.61 4.21 -2.00
CA LEU A 276 -5.75 3.11 -2.40
C LEU A 276 -4.33 3.38 -1.91
N LEU A 277 -3.81 2.48 -1.08
CA LEU A 277 -2.44 2.56 -0.61
C LEU A 277 -1.52 1.96 -1.69
N PRO A 278 -0.40 2.62 -2.03
CA PRO A 278 0.58 2.05 -2.95
C PRO A 278 1.04 0.69 -2.45
N PHE A 279 1.14 -0.26 -3.36
CA PHE A 279 1.71 -1.55 -3.03
C PHE A 279 2.45 -2.15 -4.22
N MET A 280 3.35 -3.09 -3.91
CA MET A 280 3.95 -4.01 -4.86
C MET A 280 3.50 -5.43 -4.51
N ALA A 281 3.39 -6.28 -5.53
CA ALA A 281 3.08 -7.69 -5.33
C ALA A 281 4.13 -8.56 -6.03
N TYR A 282 4.49 -9.66 -5.38
CA TYR A 282 5.36 -10.70 -5.91
C TYR A 282 4.60 -12.02 -5.92
N LEU A 283 4.56 -12.67 -7.09
CA LEU A 283 3.85 -13.93 -7.29
C LEU A 283 4.80 -14.92 -7.96
N THR A 284 4.80 -16.17 -7.48
CA THR A 284 5.43 -17.29 -8.18
C THR A 284 4.37 -18.26 -8.66
N LEU A 285 4.46 -18.68 -9.92
CA LEU A 285 3.59 -19.70 -10.52
C LEU A 285 4.46 -20.76 -11.19
N ASP A 286 3.97 -22.00 -11.25
CA ASP A 286 4.67 -23.09 -11.94
C ASP A 286 4.84 -22.80 -13.44
N ASN A 287 3.85 -22.15 -14.04
CA ASN A 287 3.89 -21.73 -15.44
C ASN A 287 3.30 -20.31 -15.59
N PRO A 288 4.10 -19.24 -15.42
CA PRO A 288 3.64 -17.87 -15.58
C PRO A 288 3.12 -17.56 -17.00
N ALA A 289 3.59 -18.30 -18.02
CA ALA A 289 3.14 -18.13 -19.40
C ALA A 289 1.71 -18.65 -19.64
N ALA A 290 1.11 -19.35 -18.67
CA ALA A 290 -0.29 -19.76 -18.73
C ALA A 290 -1.27 -18.62 -18.36
N LEU A 291 -0.78 -17.52 -17.78
CA LEU A 291 -1.60 -16.36 -17.43
C LEU A 291 -2.16 -15.71 -18.69
N THR A 292 -3.45 -15.40 -18.67
CA THR A 292 -4.10 -14.72 -19.78
C THR A 292 -3.91 -13.21 -19.70
N ARG A 293 -4.11 -12.50 -20.80
CA ARG A 293 -4.13 -11.02 -20.79
C ARG A 293 -5.13 -10.45 -19.75
N ALA A 294 -6.26 -11.13 -19.54
CA ALA A 294 -7.25 -10.71 -18.55
C ALA A 294 -6.74 -10.86 -17.11
N ASP A 295 -5.76 -11.73 -16.88
CA ASP A 295 -5.12 -11.89 -15.57
C ASP A 295 -4.12 -10.80 -15.25
N PHE A 296 -3.55 -10.15 -16.27
CA PHE A 296 -2.65 -9.00 -16.09
C PHE A 296 -3.37 -7.65 -15.95
N ILE A 297 -4.63 -7.55 -16.39
CA ILE A 297 -5.39 -6.28 -16.40
C ILE A 297 -6.26 -6.12 -15.14
N ARG A 298 -6.60 -7.21 -14.46
CA ARG A 298 -7.44 -7.23 -13.25
C ARG A 298 -6.61 -7.31 -12.00
#